data_AF-S5NDL0-F1
#
_entry.id   AF-S5NDL0-F1
#
_cell.length_a   1.000
_cell.length_b   1.000
_cell.length_c   1.000
_cell.angle_alpha   90.00
_cell.angle_beta   90.00
_cell.angle_gamma   90.00
#
_symmetry.space_group_name_H-M   'P 1'
#
loop_
_entity.id
_entity.type
_entity.pdbx_description
1 polymer ?
#
loop_
_entity_poly.entity_id
_entity_poly.type
_entity_poly.pdbx_seq_one_letter_code
_entity_poly.pdbx_strand_id
1 'polypeptide(L)'
;MITRYAGGDKFNGEYQELNYASAGPIVNGVIGTATWTNLTHSSYTDQNGKKHRIAKEVVTFKNPKTTGATAIKMGKNIAINKNPVKFICYASDEITTDIQFYDEQGRLIDFSNTSAYLSPMSLNGGKYFYYDGNSQGKPSLAGSGFEGCQVLSGGHAYALAGSSVNLHNGDDLFADSDNQNKDNGSPYSLDEWDKTGSPMQYYGAGLIKLTGNTLSLRWHVQANEMTKEASRVQNRSNGKIDFNIVKDNSLGGPWAELTTVIPQNGSVPKRKTTQTNYHYNTAAKLMSKPNNYNK
;
A
#
# COMPACT_ATOMS: atom_id res chain seq x y z
N MET A 1 1.67 2.01 -18.09
CA MET A 1 2.15 0.89 -17.26
C MET A 1 3.61 1.13 -16.90
N ILE A 2 3.94 1.26 -15.62
CA ILE A 2 5.34 1.13 -15.18
C ILE A 2 5.64 -0.38 -15.14
N THR A 3 6.88 -0.80 -15.33
CA THR A 3 7.32 -2.16 -15.01
C THR A 3 8.49 -2.05 -14.01
N ARG A 4 8.60 -2.92 -13.00
CA ARG A 4 9.71 -3.06 -12.04
C ARG A 4 9.93 -4.57 -11.85
N TYR A 5 11.14 -5.08 -12.05
CA TYR A 5 11.45 -6.49 -11.76
C TYR A 5 12.58 -6.62 -10.73
N ALA A 6 12.45 -7.67 -9.90
CA ALA A 6 13.51 -8.19 -9.06
C ALA A 6 14.59 -8.83 -9.95
N GLY A 7 15.78 -8.24 -10.01
CA GLY A 7 16.96 -8.95 -10.52
C GLY A 7 17.27 -10.10 -9.58
N GLY A 8 17.44 -11.30 -10.13
CA GLY A 8 17.87 -12.48 -9.37
C GLY A 8 19.34 -12.38 -9.04
N ASP A 9 19.68 -12.39 -7.74
CA ASP A 9 20.99 -12.79 -7.24
C ASP A 9 20.87 -13.30 -5.81
N LYS A 10 21.71 -14.27 -5.48
CA LYS A 10 21.61 -15.18 -4.34
C LYS A 10 21.74 -14.46 -2.97
N PHE A 11 20.78 -14.80 -2.11
CA PHE A 11 20.57 -14.49 -0.68
C PHE A 11 21.84 -14.47 0.19
N ASN A 12 22.33 -13.27 0.54
CA ASN A 12 23.16 -12.97 1.73
C ASN A 12 23.20 -11.44 1.96
N GLY A 13 22.41 -10.92 2.91
CA GLY A 13 22.33 -9.50 3.28
C GLY A 13 21.37 -8.67 2.41
N GLU A 14 20.06 -8.74 2.72
CA GLU A 14 18.96 -8.29 1.85
C GLU A 14 18.47 -6.85 2.06
N TYR A 15 18.88 -6.21 3.14
CA TYR A 15 18.42 -4.87 3.49
C TYR A 15 19.53 -4.02 4.11
N GLN A 16 19.37 -2.70 4.02
CA GLN A 16 20.11 -1.72 4.80
C GLN A 16 19.21 -1.17 5.89
N GLU A 17 19.76 -0.83 7.04
CA GLU A 17 18.99 -0.28 8.15
C GLU A 17 19.16 1.23 8.23
N LEU A 18 18.04 1.94 8.39
CA LEU A 18 18.02 3.34 8.80
C LEU A 18 17.48 3.44 10.23
N ASN A 19 18.38 3.66 11.17
CA ASN A 19 18.05 3.80 12.59
C ASN A 19 17.80 5.27 12.96
N TYR A 20 16.67 5.54 13.61
CA TYR A 20 16.32 6.85 14.15
C TYR A 20 15.97 6.78 15.65
N ALA A 21 16.60 5.85 16.38
CA ALA A 21 16.30 5.54 17.77
C ALA A 21 16.61 6.68 18.75
N SER A 22 17.54 7.56 18.42
CA SER A 22 17.86 8.76 19.22
C SER A 22 16.78 9.85 19.10
N ALA A 23 15.91 9.79 18.11
CA ALA A 23 14.84 10.75 17.92
C ALA A 23 13.65 10.47 18.85
N GLY A 24 12.83 11.50 19.10
CA GLY A 24 11.57 11.35 19.85
C GLY A 24 10.59 10.38 19.18
N PRO A 25 9.49 10.00 19.87
CA PRO A 25 8.48 9.10 19.31
C PRO A 25 7.77 9.68 18.08
N ILE A 26 7.78 11.00 17.91
CA ILE A 26 7.31 11.69 16.72
C ILE A 26 8.50 12.48 16.19
N VAL A 27 8.86 12.24 14.94
CA VAL A 27 9.88 13.03 14.25
C VAL A 27 9.18 13.87 13.19
N ASN A 28 9.53 15.14 13.09
CA ASN A 28 9.09 16.01 12.00
C ASN A 28 10.27 16.27 11.07
N GLY A 29 10.10 16.03 9.78
CA GLY A 29 11.13 16.20 8.76
C GLY A 29 11.73 14.89 8.26
N VAL A 30 12.85 15.03 7.56
CA VAL A 30 13.58 13.94 6.90
C VAL A 30 14.41 13.16 7.92
N ILE A 31 14.33 11.83 7.84
CA ILE A 31 15.16 10.92 8.63
C ILE A 31 16.22 10.19 7.79
N GLY A 32 16.05 10.15 6.48
CA GLY A 32 17.06 9.61 5.57
C GLY A 32 16.57 9.46 4.14
N THR A 33 17.46 9.00 3.27
CA THR A 33 17.20 8.80 1.84
C THR A 33 17.81 7.49 1.39
N ALA A 34 17.05 6.71 0.61
CA ALA A 34 17.55 5.56 -0.13
C ALA A 34 17.65 5.90 -1.63
N THR A 35 18.61 5.30 -2.30
CA THR A 35 18.79 5.45 -3.75
C THR A 35 19.08 4.11 -4.39
N TRP A 36 18.22 3.69 -5.30
CA TRP A 36 18.44 2.52 -6.15
C TRP A 36 18.88 3.00 -7.52
N THR A 37 20.06 2.53 -7.95
CA THR A 37 20.63 2.83 -9.27
C THR A 37 20.71 1.56 -10.10
N ASN A 38 21.12 1.67 -11.37
CA ASN A 38 21.27 0.56 -12.29
C ASN A 38 19.97 -0.28 -12.44
N LEU A 39 18.82 0.39 -12.42
CA LEU A 39 17.54 -0.26 -12.68
C LEU A 39 17.51 -0.72 -14.14
N THR A 40 17.50 -2.03 -14.36
CA THR A 40 17.56 -2.66 -15.69
C THR A 40 16.20 -3.10 -16.21
N HIS A 41 15.23 -3.22 -15.32
CA HIS A 41 13.91 -3.75 -15.65
C HIS A 41 12.78 -2.76 -15.38
N SER A 42 13.15 -1.49 -15.18
CA SER A 42 12.20 -0.42 -14.88
C SER A 42 11.91 0.46 -16.08
N SER A 43 10.64 0.69 -16.41
CA SER A 43 10.24 1.52 -17.56
C SER A 43 8.82 2.06 -17.44
N TYR A 44 8.48 3.12 -18.17
CA TYR A 44 7.11 3.62 -18.34
C TYR A 44 6.78 3.88 -19.81
N THR A 45 5.49 3.97 -20.14
CA THR A 45 5.01 4.33 -21.48
C THR A 45 4.38 5.71 -21.45
N ASP A 46 4.80 6.59 -22.34
CA ASP A 46 4.22 7.93 -22.47
C ASP A 46 2.88 7.94 -23.24
N GLN A 47 2.25 9.11 -23.34
CA GLN A 47 1.00 9.31 -24.07
C GLN A 47 1.06 8.98 -25.57
N ASN A 48 2.26 8.94 -26.16
CA ASN A 48 2.48 8.59 -27.57
C ASN A 48 2.75 7.09 -27.75
N GLY A 49 2.66 6.29 -26.69
CA GLY A 49 2.97 4.86 -26.72
C GLY A 49 4.47 4.54 -26.71
N LYS A 50 5.35 5.54 -26.56
CA LYS A 50 6.79 5.31 -26.51
C LYS A 50 7.19 4.83 -25.11
N LYS A 51 7.96 3.75 -25.08
CA LYS A 51 8.56 3.20 -23.85
C LYS A 51 9.83 3.95 -23.48
N HIS A 52 9.97 4.31 -22.22
CA HIS A 52 11.12 5.01 -21.65
C HIS A 52 11.65 4.23 -20.44
N ARG A 53 12.97 4.10 -20.33
CA ARG A 53 13.60 3.39 -19.21
C ARG A 53 13.68 4.30 -17.98
N ILE A 54 13.47 3.69 -16.82
CA ILE A 54 13.74 4.29 -15.51
C ILE A 54 15.06 3.67 -15.03
N ALA A 55 16.08 4.49 -14.79
CA ALA A 55 17.41 4.02 -14.43
C ALA A 55 17.72 4.16 -12.94
N LYS A 56 17.03 5.08 -12.25
CA LYS A 56 17.25 5.36 -10.83
C LYS A 56 15.95 5.74 -10.12
N GLU A 57 15.87 5.36 -8.86
CA GLU A 57 14.81 5.73 -7.92
C GLU A 57 15.45 6.30 -6.65
N VAL A 58 14.90 7.40 -6.15
CA VAL A 58 15.33 8.05 -4.91
C VAL A 58 14.12 8.17 -4.00
N VAL A 59 14.26 7.71 -2.77
CA VAL A 59 13.16 7.70 -1.77
C VAL A 59 13.63 8.42 -0.53
N THR A 60 12.91 9.47 -0.14
CA THR A 60 13.16 10.22 1.09
C THR A 60 12.16 9.80 2.15
N PHE A 61 12.66 9.33 3.30
CA PHE A 61 11.88 8.90 4.45
C PHE A 61 11.67 10.07 5.40
N LYS A 62 10.42 10.30 5.82
CA LYS A 62 10.02 11.45 6.61
C LYS A 62 8.96 11.10 7.65
N ASN A 63 8.88 11.94 8.66
CA ASN A 63 7.77 12.00 9.59
C ASN A 63 7.36 10.65 10.23
N PRO A 64 8.28 9.78 10.69
CA PRO A 64 7.88 8.58 11.40
C PRO A 64 7.17 8.93 12.71
N LYS A 65 6.10 8.21 13.02
CA LYS A 65 5.41 8.26 14.31
C LYS A 65 5.41 6.87 14.93
N THR A 66 6.03 6.78 16.10
CA THR A 66 6.27 5.55 16.85
C THR A 66 5.70 5.73 18.25
N THR A 67 4.37 5.61 18.37
CA THR A 67 3.62 5.85 19.60
C THR A 67 3.16 4.57 20.30
N GLY A 68 3.02 3.45 19.58
CA GLY A 68 2.72 2.17 20.22
C GLY A 68 3.96 1.46 20.80
N ALA A 69 3.71 0.63 21.81
CA ALA A 69 4.75 0.01 22.62
C ALA A 69 5.57 -1.04 21.84
N THR A 70 4.95 -1.81 20.96
CA THR A 70 5.66 -2.75 20.09
C THR A 70 6.59 -2.02 19.12
N ALA A 71 6.11 -0.95 18.46
CA ALA A 71 6.96 -0.17 17.55
C ALA A 71 8.17 0.45 18.27
N ILE A 72 8.01 0.90 19.52
CA ILE A 72 9.12 1.37 20.37
C ILE A 72 10.12 0.25 20.68
N LYS A 73 9.65 -0.96 21.02
CA LYS A 73 10.51 -2.14 21.27
C LYS A 73 11.31 -2.56 20.05
N MET A 74 10.78 -2.35 18.85
CA MET A 74 11.45 -2.64 17.58
C MET A 74 12.53 -1.62 17.20
N GLY A 75 12.79 -0.63 18.07
CA GLY A 75 14.02 0.16 18.02
C GLY A 75 14.03 1.29 17.00
N LYS A 76 12.87 1.72 16.48
CA LYS A 76 12.75 2.88 15.57
C LYS A 76 13.73 2.77 14.39
N ASN A 77 13.50 1.75 13.57
CA ASN A 77 14.35 1.35 12.46
C ASN A 77 13.51 1.14 11.19
N ILE A 78 14.11 1.39 10.03
CA ILE A 78 13.59 1.00 8.72
C ILE A 78 14.58 0.01 8.09
N ALA A 79 14.11 -1.20 7.81
CA ALA A 79 14.80 -2.12 6.92
C ALA A 79 14.45 -1.78 5.47
N ILE A 80 15.43 -1.27 4.74
CA ILE A 80 15.32 -0.84 3.34
C ILE A 80 15.84 -1.96 2.44
N ASN A 81 14.96 -2.57 1.68
CA ASN A 81 15.32 -3.69 0.81
C ASN A 81 16.17 -3.23 -0.39
N LYS A 82 17.18 -4.02 -0.74
CA LYS A 82 17.94 -3.80 -2.00
C LYS A 82 17.04 -3.91 -3.24
N ASN A 83 16.02 -4.76 -3.18
CA ASN A 83 14.99 -4.84 -4.20
C ASN A 83 13.95 -3.74 -3.96
N PRO A 84 13.83 -2.74 -4.86
CA PRO A 84 12.95 -1.60 -4.63
C PRO A 84 11.46 -1.97 -4.72
N VAL A 85 11.11 -3.15 -5.27
CA VAL A 85 9.73 -3.69 -5.21
C VAL A 85 9.37 -4.09 -3.79
N LYS A 86 10.26 -4.81 -3.11
CA LYS A 86 10.13 -5.17 -1.69
C LYS A 86 10.24 -3.97 -0.75
N PHE A 87 10.79 -2.86 -1.25
CA PHE A 87 10.69 -1.54 -0.66
C PHE A 87 11.12 -1.48 0.81
N ILE A 88 10.23 -1.43 1.80
CA ILE A 88 10.62 -1.25 3.22
C ILE A 88 9.81 -2.10 4.21
N CYS A 89 10.44 -2.46 5.32
CA CYS A 89 9.78 -2.80 6.58
C CYS A 89 10.14 -1.73 7.61
N TYR A 90 9.16 -1.25 8.37
CA TYR A 90 9.35 -0.09 9.25
C TYR A 90 8.81 -0.36 10.66
N ALA A 91 9.55 0.10 11.67
CA ALA A 91 9.17 0.02 13.07
C ALA A 91 8.50 1.34 13.53
N SER A 92 7.40 1.71 12.88
CA SER A 92 6.56 2.86 13.26
C SER A 92 5.09 2.63 12.93
N ASP A 93 4.20 3.40 13.56
CA ASP A 93 2.75 3.38 13.28
C ASP A 93 2.47 3.95 11.89
N GLU A 94 3.21 4.99 11.52
CA GLU A 94 3.19 5.58 10.20
C GLU A 94 4.58 6.09 9.80
N ILE A 95 4.80 6.19 8.49
CA ILE A 95 5.97 6.82 7.89
C ILE A 95 5.61 7.40 6.52
N THR A 96 6.17 8.56 6.20
CA THR A 96 6.01 9.19 4.88
C THR A 96 7.22 8.89 3.98
N THR A 97 6.96 8.59 2.71
CA THR A 97 7.98 8.42 1.66
C THR A 97 7.71 9.36 0.50
N ASP A 98 8.69 10.18 0.12
CA ASP A 98 8.69 10.89 -1.16
C ASP A 98 9.54 10.11 -2.16
N ILE A 99 8.96 9.76 -3.31
CA ILE A 99 9.54 8.88 -4.31
C ILE A 99 9.74 9.64 -5.62
N GLN A 100 10.97 9.64 -6.12
CA GLN A 100 11.38 10.29 -7.37
C GLN A 100 12.06 9.29 -8.31
N PHE A 101 11.74 9.37 -9.60
CA PHE A 101 12.27 8.48 -10.62
C PHE A 101 13.09 9.26 -11.65
N TYR A 102 14.18 8.67 -12.13
CA TYR A 102 15.09 9.33 -13.07
C TYR A 102 15.39 8.44 -14.27
N ASP A 103 15.58 9.07 -15.43
CA ASP A 103 15.97 8.40 -16.67
C ASP A 103 17.48 8.07 -16.71
N GLU A 104 17.92 7.49 -17.82
CA GLU A 104 19.33 7.10 -18.04
C GLU A 104 20.29 8.30 -18.12
N GLN A 105 19.77 9.50 -18.37
CA GLN A 105 20.53 10.75 -18.37
C GLN A 105 20.52 11.43 -16.99
N GLY A 106 19.90 10.81 -15.99
CA GLY A 106 19.78 11.36 -14.64
C GLY A 106 18.76 12.48 -14.51
N ARG A 107 17.88 12.67 -15.51
CA ARG A 107 16.82 13.69 -15.46
C ARG A 107 15.62 13.15 -14.69
N LEU A 108 15.03 14.02 -13.88
CA LEU A 108 13.81 13.70 -13.14
C LEU A 108 12.66 13.46 -14.11
N ILE A 109 11.94 12.36 -13.92
CA ILE A 109 10.79 11.98 -14.74
C ILE A 109 9.52 12.63 -14.19
N ASP A 110 8.74 13.25 -15.08
CA ASP A 110 7.41 13.78 -14.77
C ASP A 110 6.33 12.88 -15.39
N PHE A 111 5.44 12.36 -14.54
CA PHE A 111 4.36 11.47 -14.92
C PHE A 111 3.03 12.18 -15.22
N SER A 112 2.96 13.51 -15.17
CA SER A 112 1.74 14.31 -15.40
C SER A 112 1.02 13.96 -16.71
N ASN A 113 1.78 13.62 -17.75
CA ASN A 113 1.27 13.28 -19.08
C ASN A 113 1.43 11.78 -19.42
N THR A 114 1.23 10.90 -18.43
CA THR A 114 1.39 9.45 -18.59
C THR A 114 0.19 8.67 -18.05
N SER A 115 0.13 7.38 -18.42
CA SER A 115 -0.76 6.38 -17.82
C SER A 115 0.01 5.46 -16.85
N ALA A 116 0.95 6.03 -16.11
CA ALA A 116 1.75 5.31 -15.14
C ALA A 116 0.92 4.99 -13.88
N TYR A 117 1.02 3.73 -13.44
CA TYR A 117 0.42 3.25 -12.21
C TYR A 117 1.46 2.50 -11.39
N LEU A 118 1.38 2.66 -10.07
CA LEU A 118 1.99 1.79 -9.07
C LEU A 118 0.88 1.08 -8.29
N SER A 119 1.24 0.03 -7.59
CA SER A 119 0.34 -0.75 -6.75
C SER A 119 0.98 -0.94 -5.38
N PRO A 120 0.44 -0.34 -4.31
CA PRO A 120 0.73 -0.80 -2.96
C PRO A 120 0.12 -2.19 -2.78
N MET A 121 0.92 -3.12 -2.30
CA MET A 121 0.61 -4.54 -2.17
C MET A 121 0.73 -4.97 -0.72
N SER A 122 0.32 -6.21 -0.42
CA SER A 122 0.53 -6.82 0.89
C SER A 122 -0.17 -6.05 2.02
N LEU A 123 -1.22 -5.28 1.71
CA LEU A 123 -1.99 -4.51 2.70
C LEU A 123 -2.89 -5.45 3.51
N ASN A 124 -2.25 -6.22 4.38
CA ASN A 124 -2.88 -7.20 5.24
C ASN A 124 -3.52 -6.53 6.45
N GLY A 125 -4.53 -7.19 7.01
CA GLY A 125 -5.17 -6.72 8.22
C GLY A 125 -6.27 -7.64 8.69
N GLY A 126 -6.53 -7.57 9.98
CA GLY A 126 -7.54 -8.42 10.57
C GLY A 126 -7.63 -8.31 12.07
N LYS A 127 -8.36 -9.26 12.65
CA LYS A 127 -8.56 -9.34 14.08
C LYS A 127 -7.33 -9.95 14.75
N TYR A 128 -6.97 -9.33 15.86
CA TYR A 128 -5.87 -9.73 16.68
C TYR A 128 -6.40 -10.20 18.03
N PHE A 129 -5.80 -11.25 18.58
CA PHE A 129 -6.28 -11.88 19.79
C PHE A 129 -5.15 -12.01 20.82
N TYR A 130 -5.54 -12.08 22.09
CA TYR A 130 -4.66 -12.39 23.21
C TYR A 130 -5.33 -13.46 24.07
N TYR A 131 -4.53 -14.27 24.76
CA TYR A 131 -5.07 -15.16 25.79
C TYR A 131 -4.81 -14.48 27.12
N ASP A 132 -5.83 -14.11 27.89
CA ASP A 132 -5.61 -13.92 29.32
C ASP A 132 -5.67 -15.27 30.03
N GLY A 133 -4.84 -15.45 31.05
CA GLY A 133 -4.82 -16.68 31.85
C GLY A 133 -6.16 -17.01 32.53
N ASN A 134 -7.16 -16.15 32.40
CA ASN A 134 -8.50 -16.30 32.96
C ASN A 134 -9.51 -16.90 31.98
N SER A 135 -9.23 -16.87 30.67
CA SER A 135 -10.16 -17.31 29.62
C SER A 135 -10.17 -18.82 29.36
N GLN A 136 -9.66 -19.65 30.26
CA GLN A 136 -9.62 -21.12 30.15
C GLN A 136 -9.10 -21.62 28.78
N GLY A 137 -8.05 -20.98 28.26
CA GLY A 137 -7.46 -21.34 26.96
C GLY A 137 -8.25 -20.85 25.74
N LYS A 138 -9.25 -19.98 25.91
CA LYS A 138 -9.90 -19.27 24.79
C LYS A 138 -9.23 -17.90 24.58
N PRO A 139 -8.94 -17.53 23.33
CA PRO A 139 -8.43 -16.20 23.04
C PRO A 139 -9.55 -15.15 23.13
N SER A 140 -9.22 -13.99 23.69
CA SER A 140 -10.03 -12.77 23.71
C SER A 140 -9.58 -11.81 22.61
N LEU A 141 -10.51 -11.04 22.05
CA LEU A 141 -10.22 -10.05 21.01
C LEU A 141 -9.38 -8.91 21.60
N ALA A 142 -8.18 -8.69 21.05
CA ALA A 142 -7.30 -7.57 21.39
C ALA A 142 -7.73 -6.28 20.67
N GLY A 143 -8.25 -6.43 19.44
CA GLY A 143 -8.65 -5.36 18.54
C GLY A 143 -8.45 -5.80 17.08
N SER A 144 -8.38 -4.83 16.17
CA SER A 144 -8.02 -5.07 14.78
C SER A 144 -7.01 -4.04 14.28
N GLY A 145 -6.20 -4.42 13.31
CA GLY A 145 -5.24 -3.53 12.67
C GLY A 145 -5.13 -3.84 11.18
N PHE A 146 -5.07 -2.78 10.37
CA PHE A 146 -5.04 -2.87 8.92
C PHE A 146 -3.90 -2.02 8.37
N GLU A 147 -2.99 -2.64 7.63
CA GLU A 147 -1.93 -1.92 6.91
C GLU A 147 -2.55 -1.08 5.80
N GLY A 148 -2.05 0.14 5.65
CA GLY A 148 -2.61 1.15 4.76
C GLY A 148 -1.57 2.00 4.04
N CYS A 149 -2.00 2.57 2.92
CA CYS A 149 -1.21 3.46 2.09
C CYS A 149 -2.06 4.65 1.64
N GLN A 150 -1.72 5.85 2.11
CA GLN A 150 -2.35 7.09 1.72
C GLN A 150 -1.49 7.86 0.72
N VAL A 151 -2.10 8.32 -0.38
CA VAL A 151 -1.47 9.28 -1.29
C VAL A 151 -1.61 10.68 -0.70
N LEU A 152 -0.48 11.33 -0.41
CA LEU A 152 -0.45 12.70 0.10
C LEU A 152 -0.33 13.72 -1.04
N SER A 153 0.42 13.37 -2.09
CA SER A 153 0.58 14.18 -3.30
C SER A 153 1.24 13.36 -4.42
N GLY A 154 1.20 13.87 -5.64
CA GLY A 154 1.91 13.27 -6.78
C GLY A 154 1.23 12.04 -7.38
N GLY A 155 -0.04 11.82 -7.05
CA GLY A 155 -0.85 10.76 -7.63
C GLY A 155 -2.28 10.78 -7.13
N HIS A 156 -3.05 9.78 -7.57
CA HIS A 156 -4.40 9.49 -7.07
C HIS A 156 -4.58 7.99 -6.87
N ALA A 157 -5.17 7.61 -5.74
CA ALA A 157 -5.47 6.23 -5.43
C ALA A 157 -6.78 5.75 -6.07
N TYR A 158 -6.85 4.46 -6.36
CA TYR A 158 -8.01 3.76 -6.87
C TYR A 158 -8.10 2.39 -6.21
N ALA A 159 -9.32 2.00 -5.84
CA ALA A 159 -9.60 0.62 -5.45
C ALA A 159 -9.40 -0.32 -6.65
N LEU A 160 -8.91 -1.54 -6.38
CA LEU A 160 -8.74 -2.58 -7.39
C LEU A 160 -9.93 -3.56 -7.30
N ALA A 161 -10.60 -3.81 -8.43
CA ALA A 161 -11.75 -4.70 -8.46
C ALA A 161 -11.37 -6.13 -7.97
N GLY A 162 -12.11 -6.63 -6.97
CA GLY A 162 -11.86 -7.93 -6.36
C GLY A 162 -10.82 -7.93 -5.24
N SER A 163 -10.13 -6.81 -5.01
CA SER A 163 -9.30 -6.61 -3.81
C SER A 163 -10.17 -6.46 -2.56
N SER A 164 -9.63 -6.84 -1.40
CA SER A 164 -10.16 -6.49 -0.08
C SER A 164 -9.87 -5.05 0.31
N VAL A 165 -8.92 -4.40 -0.36
CA VAL A 165 -8.48 -3.03 -0.08
C VAL A 165 -9.45 -2.05 -0.72
N ASN A 166 -10.00 -1.16 0.10
CA ASN A 166 -10.95 -0.15 -0.30
C ASN A 166 -10.32 1.24 -0.27
N LEU A 167 -10.95 2.16 -0.99
CA LEU A 167 -10.56 3.57 -1.04
C LEU A 167 -11.35 4.36 0.01
N HIS A 168 -10.60 5.05 0.86
CA HIS A 168 -11.08 5.87 1.96
C HIS A 168 -10.61 7.31 1.76
N ASN A 169 -11.46 8.27 2.13
CA ASN A 169 -11.10 9.69 2.11
C ASN A 169 -10.49 10.19 0.78
N GLY A 170 -10.85 9.55 -0.34
CA GLY A 170 -10.40 9.87 -1.69
C GLY A 170 -9.02 9.33 -2.08
N ASP A 171 -8.10 9.11 -1.13
CA ASP A 171 -6.70 8.77 -1.45
C ASP A 171 -6.03 7.79 -0.45
N ASP A 172 -6.80 7.20 0.48
CA ASP A 172 -6.29 6.28 1.50
C ASP A 172 -6.73 4.84 1.23
N LEU A 173 -5.80 3.89 1.18
CA LEU A 173 -6.04 2.51 0.80
C LEU A 173 -5.81 1.57 1.99
N PHE A 174 -6.84 0.90 2.47
CA PHE A 174 -6.75 -0.18 3.46
C PHE A 174 -8.01 -1.07 3.41
N ALA A 175 -7.97 -2.24 4.05
CA ALA A 175 -9.11 -3.16 4.09
C ALA A 175 -10.13 -2.80 5.19
N ASP A 176 -11.42 -2.97 4.93
CA ASP A 176 -12.50 -2.70 5.92
C ASP A 176 -12.71 -3.83 6.91
N SER A 177 -12.20 -5.02 6.58
CA SER A 177 -12.45 -6.25 7.32
C SER A 177 -11.29 -7.22 7.15
N ASP A 178 -11.29 -8.27 7.97
CA ASP A 178 -10.22 -9.26 8.01
C ASP A 178 -9.98 -9.87 6.62
N ASN A 179 -8.75 -9.70 6.12
CA ASN A 179 -8.30 -10.25 4.85
C ASN A 179 -7.21 -11.30 5.03
N GLN A 180 -6.98 -11.77 6.26
CA GLN A 180 -5.90 -12.70 6.60
C GLN A 180 -6.41 -14.06 7.11
N ASN A 181 -7.64 -14.13 7.61
CA ASN A 181 -8.20 -15.35 8.21
C ASN A 181 -9.62 -15.66 7.74
N LYS A 182 -9.81 -16.88 7.20
CA LYS A 182 -11.11 -17.42 6.78
C LYS A 182 -12.14 -17.50 7.91
N ASP A 183 -11.70 -17.83 9.12
CA ASP A 183 -12.58 -17.90 10.29
C ASP A 183 -13.16 -16.53 10.68
N ASN A 184 -12.50 -15.45 10.24
CA ASN A 184 -12.94 -14.08 10.47
C ASN A 184 -13.70 -13.47 9.29
N GLY A 185 -14.03 -14.27 8.27
CA GLY A 185 -14.83 -13.86 7.13
C GLY A 185 -14.05 -13.55 5.85
N SER A 186 -12.72 -13.71 5.84
CA SER A 186 -11.96 -13.58 4.60
C SER A 186 -12.27 -14.76 3.65
N PRO A 187 -12.44 -14.56 2.33
CA PRO A 187 -12.43 -15.65 1.36
C PRO A 187 -11.10 -16.42 1.29
N TYR A 188 -9.99 -15.82 1.74
CA TYR A 188 -8.64 -16.38 1.62
C TYR A 188 -7.89 -16.29 2.96
N SER A 189 -7.10 -17.30 3.28
CA SER A 189 -6.07 -17.21 4.32
C SER A 189 -4.88 -16.41 3.80
N LEU A 190 -4.13 -15.78 4.70
CA LEU A 190 -2.97 -14.95 4.36
C LEU A 190 -2.00 -15.65 3.39
N ASP A 191 -1.60 -16.90 3.67
CA ASP A 191 -0.67 -17.68 2.84
C ASP A 191 -1.19 -18.05 1.43
N GLU A 192 -2.48 -17.87 1.17
CA GLU A 192 -3.07 -18.10 -0.15
C GLU A 192 -2.81 -16.92 -1.09
N TRP A 193 -2.88 -15.68 -0.58
CA TRP A 193 -2.78 -14.47 -1.41
C TRP A 193 -1.51 -13.64 -1.15
N ASP A 194 -1.07 -13.54 0.10
CA ASP A 194 0.03 -12.66 0.54
C ASP A 194 1.40 -13.32 0.41
N LYS A 195 1.71 -13.75 -0.82
CA LYS A 195 3.01 -14.33 -1.16
C LYS A 195 3.42 -13.98 -2.56
N THR A 196 4.73 -13.91 -2.79
CA THR A 196 5.30 -13.61 -4.10
C THR A 196 4.88 -14.67 -5.12
N GLY A 197 4.26 -14.25 -6.24
CA GLY A 197 3.81 -15.14 -7.31
C GLY A 197 2.43 -15.77 -7.09
N SER A 198 1.70 -15.44 -6.02
CA SER A 198 0.31 -15.90 -5.90
C SER A 198 -0.57 -15.31 -7.02
N PRO A 199 -1.45 -16.11 -7.66
CA PRO A 199 -2.43 -15.58 -8.58
C PRO A 199 -3.47 -14.67 -7.90
N MET A 200 -3.52 -14.69 -6.56
CA MET A 200 -4.46 -13.93 -5.75
C MET A 200 -3.82 -12.70 -5.07
N GLN A 201 -2.58 -12.35 -5.40
CA GLN A 201 -1.88 -11.18 -4.84
C GLN A 201 -2.71 -9.88 -4.91
N TYR A 202 -3.58 -9.75 -5.91
CA TYR A 202 -4.46 -8.59 -6.07
C TYR A 202 -5.39 -8.38 -4.86
N TYR A 203 -5.60 -9.41 -4.05
CA TYR A 203 -6.56 -9.39 -2.96
C TYR A 203 -6.18 -8.40 -1.85
N GLY A 204 -4.89 -8.14 -1.62
CA GLY A 204 -4.43 -7.10 -0.68
C GLY A 204 -3.78 -5.91 -1.37
N ALA A 205 -4.30 -5.50 -2.54
CA ALA A 205 -3.66 -4.50 -3.40
C ALA A 205 -4.57 -3.31 -3.72
N GLY A 206 -3.98 -2.13 -3.87
CA GLY A 206 -4.61 -0.94 -4.45
C GLY A 206 -3.91 -0.48 -5.72
N LEU A 207 -4.36 0.63 -6.31
CA LEU A 207 -3.71 1.26 -7.46
C LEU A 207 -3.46 2.74 -7.18
N ILE A 208 -2.33 3.25 -7.64
CA ILE A 208 -1.98 4.67 -7.57
C ILE A 208 -1.60 5.12 -8.97
N LYS A 209 -2.39 6.01 -9.56
CA LYS A 209 -2.02 6.70 -10.80
C LYS A 209 -1.04 7.81 -10.46
N LEU A 210 0.11 7.86 -11.13
CA LEU A 210 1.09 8.92 -10.89
C LEU A 210 0.71 10.22 -11.60
N THR A 211 0.91 11.34 -10.93
CA THR A 211 0.76 12.70 -11.48
C THR A 211 1.92 13.56 -10.97
N GLY A 212 2.68 14.22 -11.85
CA GLY A 212 3.87 14.96 -11.43
C GLY A 212 5.13 14.10 -11.28
N ASN A 213 6.14 14.66 -10.62
CA ASN A 213 7.50 14.13 -10.59
C ASN A 213 7.95 13.54 -9.24
N THR A 214 7.15 13.74 -8.19
CA THR A 214 7.41 13.27 -6.83
C THR A 214 6.12 12.71 -6.26
N LEU A 215 6.09 11.41 -5.97
CA LEU A 215 4.96 10.76 -5.32
C LEU A 215 5.19 10.75 -3.80
N SER A 216 4.29 11.33 -3.03
CA SER A 216 4.35 11.30 -1.56
C SER A 216 3.31 10.34 -1.02
N LEU A 217 3.76 9.30 -0.32
CA LEU A 217 2.92 8.27 0.29
C LEU A 217 3.10 8.26 1.80
N ARG A 218 2.02 8.06 2.54
CA ARG A 218 2.07 7.67 3.96
C ARG A 218 1.70 6.20 4.07
N TRP A 219 2.63 5.42 4.60
CA TRP A 219 2.40 4.06 5.02
C TRP A 219 1.98 4.09 6.48
N HIS A 220 0.91 3.38 6.82
CA HIS A 220 0.34 3.44 8.17
C HIS A 220 -0.33 2.13 8.56
N VAL A 221 -0.64 2.01 9.85
CA VAL A 221 -1.52 0.97 10.38
C VAL A 221 -2.75 1.63 10.97
N GLN A 222 -3.92 1.36 10.39
CA GLN A 222 -5.21 1.72 10.96
C GLN A 222 -5.58 0.72 12.06
N ALA A 223 -5.36 1.10 13.32
CA ALA A 223 -5.72 0.31 14.48
C ALA A 223 -7.10 0.71 15.01
N ASN A 224 -8.01 -0.26 15.12
CA ASN A 224 -9.33 -0.07 15.72
C ASN A 224 -9.40 -0.87 17.03
N GLU A 225 -9.69 -0.16 18.13
CA GLU A 225 -9.96 -0.73 19.46
C GLU A 225 -8.87 -1.68 19.97
N MET A 226 -7.61 -1.44 19.60
CA MET A 226 -6.48 -2.21 20.13
C MET A 226 -6.29 -1.85 21.62
N THR A 227 -6.72 -2.75 22.50
CA THR A 227 -6.75 -2.50 23.95
C THR A 227 -5.59 -3.14 24.70
N LYS A 228 -4.88 -4.09 24.09
CA LYS A 228 -3.80 -4.89 24.69
C LYS A 228 -2.77 -5.32 23.63
N GLU A 229 -1.54 -5.63 24.06
CA GLU A 229 -0.54 -6.31 23.22
C GLU A 229 -1.16 -7.57 22.62
N ALA A 230 -1.26 -7.61 21.30
CA ALA A 230 -1.72 -8.79 20.60
C ALA A 230 -0.54 -9.66 20.16
N SER A 231 -0.67 -10.97 20.34
CA SER A 231 0.27 -11.93 19.77
C SER A 231 -0.17 -12.29 18.35
N ARG A 232 0.72 -12.09 17.36
CA ARG A 232 0.59 -12.71 16.03
C ARG A 232 0.78 -14.24 16.06
N VAL A 233 1.20 -14.79 17.19
CA VAL A 233 1.62 -16.19 17.30
C VAL A 233 0.57 -17.01 18.02
N GLN A 234 -0.24 -17.76 17.27
CA GLN A 234 -0.73 -19.04 17.76
C GLN A 234 0.48 -20.00 17.76
N ASN A 235 0.84 -20.52 18.94
CA ASN A 235 1.96 -21.43 19.22
C ASN A 235 3.38 -20.84 19.23
N ARG A 236 3.84 -20.46 20.44
CA ARG A 236 5.21 -20.83 20.86
C ARG A 236 5.09 -22.07 21.74
N SER A 237 5.85 -23.09 21.36
CA SER A 237 5.77 -24.53 21.70
C SER A 237 5.95 -24.91 23.19
N ASN A 238 5.71 -23.99 24.12
CA ASN A 238 6.04 -24.16 25.54
C ASN A 238 4.99 -23.57 26.51
N GLY A 239 3.80 -23.20 26.05
CA GLY A 239 2.64 -22.89 26.91
C GLY A 239 2.83 -21.67 27.84
N LYS A 240 3.91 -20.91 27.71
CA LYS A 240 4.12 -19.63 28.38
C LYS A 240 3.92 -18.50 27.39
N ILE A 241 2.85 -17.75 27.61
CA ILE A 241 2.61 -16.45 26.98
C ILE A 241 3.19 -15.42 27.93
N ASP A 242 4.19 -14.66 27.49
CA ASP A 242 4.70 -13.53 28.27
C ASP A 242 3.65 -12.42 28.28
N PHE A 243 3.04 -12.22 29.44
CA PHE A 243 2.05 -11.18 29.70
C PHE A 243 2.72 -9.85 30.01
N ASN A 244 3.29 -9.19 28.99
CA ASN A 244 3.50 -7.76 29.09
C ASN A 244 2.23 -7.05 28.64
N ILE A 245 1.35 -6.74 29.60
CA ILE A 245 0.13 -5.97 29.36
C ILE A 245 0.56 -4.52 29.10
N VAL A 246 0.74 -4.16 27.84
CA VAL A 246 0.85 -2.77 27.42
C VAL A 246 -0.37 -2.46 26.53
N LYS A 247 -1.01 -1.30 26.76
CA LYS A 247 -1.99 -0.77 25.79
C LYS A 247 -1.20 -0.45 24.53
N ASP A 248 -1.43 -1.19 23.46
CA ASP A 248 -0.64 -1.07 22.24
C ASP A 248 -1.53 -0.83 21.03
N ASN A 249 -1.45 0.38 20.48
CA ASN A 249 -2.12 0.75 19.23
C ASN A 249 -1.23 0.49 17.99
N SER A 250 -0.05 -0.14 18.16
CA SER A 250 0.86 -0.44 17.05
C SER A 250 0.87 -1.92 16.69
N LEU A 251 0.86 -2.20 15.39
CA LEU A 251 1.42 -3.45 14.87
C LEU A 251 2.89 -3.17 14.58
N GLY A 252 3.79 -3.94 15.20
CA GLY A 252 5.21 -3.84 14.92
C GLY A 252 5.60 -4.51 13.60
N GLY A 253 6.40 -3.83 12.78
CA GLY A 253 7.03 -4.35 11.57
C GLY A 253 6.13 -4.52 10.34
N PRO A 254 5.20 -3.59 10.03
CA PRO A 254 4.49 -3.61 8.75
C PRO A 254 5.47 -3.60 7.57
N TRP A 255 5.09 -4.31 6.53
CA TRP A 255 5.85 -4.39 5.28
C TRP A 255 5.12 -3.57 4.21
N ALA A 256 5.74 -2.47 3.78
CA ALA A 256 5.27 -1.74 2.60
C ALA A 256 5.88 -2.37 1.34
N GLU A 257 5.06 -3.04 0.52
CA GLU A 257 5.44 -3.50 -0.83
C GLU A 257 4.85 -2.55 -1.89
N LEU A 258 5.68 -2.08 -2.83
CA LEU A 258 5.26 -1.18 -3.90
C LEU A 258 5.71 -1.76 -5.23
N THR A 259 4.77 -2.13 -6.08
CA THR A 259 5.09 -2.77 -7.36
C THR A 259 4.40 -2.08 -8.52
N THR A 260 4.71 -2.56 -9.71
CA THR A 260 4.04 -2.19 -10.96
C THR A 260 3.28 -3.35 -11.57
N VAL A 261 3.51 -4.56 -11.07
CA VAL A 261 2.73 -5.73 -11.43
C VAL A 261 1.36 -5.54 -10.80
N ILE A 262 0.41 -5.05 -11.58
CA ILE A 262 -1.00 -5.07 -11.19
C ILE A 262 -1.42 -6.53 -11.32
N PRO A 263 -1.57 -7.28 -10.23
CA PRO A 263 -1.98 -8.67 -10.35
C PRO A 263 -3.41 -8.64 -10.86
N GLN A 264 -3.63 -9.29 -12.00
CA GLN A 264 -4.96 -9.39 -12.57
C GLN A 264 -5.56 -10.69 -12.05
N ASN A 265 -6.79 -10.64 -11.58
CA ASN A 265 -7.60 -11.85 -11.55
C ASN A 265 -7.62 -12.38 -13.00
N GLY A 266 -7.27 -13.65 -13.23
CA GLY A 266 -7.18 -14.26 -14.58
C GLY A 266 -8.46 -14.12 -15.42
N SER A 267 -9.54 -13.66 -14.80
CA SER A 267 -10.68 -13.03 -15.45
C SER A 267 -10.53 -11.51 -15.40
N VAL A 268 -9.89 -10.88 -16.40
CA VAL A 268 -9.98 -9.42 -16.57
C VAL A 268 -11.47 -9.07 -16.52
N PRO A 269 -11.95 -8.25 -15.57
CA PRO A 269 -13.30 -7.72 -15.66
C PRO A 269 -13.32 -6.93 -16.97
N LYS A 270 -13.99 -7.44 -18.00
CA LYS A 270 -14.37 -6.61 -19.14
C LYS A 270 -15.08 -5.43 -18.52
N ARG A 271 -14.48 -4.24 -18.63
CA ARG A 271 -15.12 -2.98 -18.27
C ARG A 271 -16.54 -3.08 -18.83
N LYS A 272 -17.56 -3.16 -17.97
CA LYS A 272 -18.93 -2.88 -18.41
C LYS A 272 -18.85 -1.42 -18.82
N THR A 273 -18.66 -1.16 -20.10
CA THR A 273 -18.99 0.12 -20.68
C THR A 273 -20.45 0.32 -20.29
N THR A 274 -20.70 1.26 -19.37
CA THR A 274 -22.03 1.81 -19.19
C THR A 274 -22.46 2.28 -20.56
N GLN A 275 -23.36 1.52 -21.18
CA GLN A 275 -24.03 1.95 -22.39
C GLN A 275 -24.97 3.06 -21.92
N THR A 276 -24.56 4.32 -22.10
CA THR A 276 -25.46 5.44 -21.92
C THR A 276 -26.49 5.36 -23.04
N ASN A 277 -27.64 4.75 -22.77
CA ASN A 277 -28.78 4.80 -23.68
C ASN A 277 -29.37 6.21 -23.60
N TYR A 278 -29.13 7.02 -24.63
CA TYR A 278 -29.92 8.23 -24.83
C TYR A 278 -31.35 7.81 -25.20
N HIS A 279 -32.27 7.92 -24.25
CA HIS A 279 -33.70 7.94 -24.58
C HIS A 279 -34.04 9.34 -25.09
N TYR A 280 -34.02 9.52 -26.41
CA TYR A 280 -34.70 10.67 -27.01
C TYR A 280 -36.19 10.39 -26.96
N ASN A 281 -36.92 11.17 -26.17
CA ASN A 281 -38.37 11.13 -26.16
C ASN A 281 -38.87 11.67 -27.51
N THR A 282 -39.24 10.80 -28.45
CA THR A 282 -39.83 11.16 -29.76
C THR A 282 -41.28 11.61 -29.64
N ALA A 283 -41.65 12.25 -28.53
CA ALA A 283 -42.89 13.00 -28.42
C ALA A 283 -42.60 14.43 -28.88
N ALA A 284 -42.91 14.68 -30.15
CA ALA A 284 -42.89 15.98 -30.78
C ALA A 284 -43.53 17.06 -29.89
N LYS A 285 -42.75 18.06 -29.48
CA LYS A 285 -43.26 19.39 -29.17
C LYS A 285 -42.56 20.36 -30.10
N LEU A 286 -43.30 20.76 -31.14
CA LEU A 286 -42.98 21.83 -32.05
C LEU A 286 -42.55 23.07 -31.25
N MET A 287 -41.26 23.39 -31.24
CA MET A 287 -40.84 24.76 -30.91
C MET A 287 -41.06 25.60 -32.17
N SER A 288 -42.05 26.48 -32.11
CA SER A 288 -42.27 27.54 -33.08
C SER A 288 -40.98 28.37 -33.23
N LYS A 289 -40.50 28.51 -34.48
CA LYS A 289 -39.36 29.36 -34.80
C LYS A 289 -39.64 30.80 -34.31
N PRO A 290 -38.70 31.48 -33.64
CA PRO A 290 -38.84 32.91 -33.40
C PRO A 290 -38.83 33.65 -34.74
N ASN A 291 -39.91 34.38 -35.00
CA ASN A 291 -40.03 35.32 -36.11
C ASN A 291 -39.00 36.43 -35.89
N ASN A 292 -37.92 36.43 -36.70
CA ASN A 292 -37.20 37.60 -37.23
C ASN A 292 -35.77 37.23 -37.62
N TYR A 293 -35.63 36.41 -38.67
CA TYR A 293 -34.42 36.41 -39.49
C TYR A 293 -34.84 36.33 -40.95
N ASN A 294 -34.97 37.50 -41.57
CA ASN A 294 -34.96 37.65 -43.02
C ASN A 294 -34.32 39.00 -43.39
N LYS A 295 -33.22 38.89 -44.14
CA LYS A 295 -32.42 39.89 -44.88
C LYS A 295 -31.50 40.80 -44.07
#